data_AF-A0ABC8QN27-F1
#
_entry.id   AF-A0ABC8QN27-F1
#
_cell.length_a   1.000
_cell.length_b   1.000
_cell.length_c   1.000
_cell.angle_alpha   90.00
_cell.angle_beta   90.00
_cell.angle_gamma   90.00
#
_symmetry.space_group_name_H-M   'P 1'
#
loop_
_entity.id
_entity.type
_entity.pdbx_description
1 polymer ?
#
loop_
_entity_poly.entity_id
_entity_poly.type
_entity_poly.pdbx_seq_one_letter_code
_entity_poly.pdbx_strand_id
1 'polypeptide(L)'
;MATKRAATKATSKASSASMDFAFFRFLWQFYQSNRGAIRQNYKELTRKFLDFNNPEKNPKAFLRQPQFEALETYVLTREQI
;
A
#
# COMPACT_ATOMS: atom_id res chain seq x y z
N MET A 1 -20.86 -9.33 52.32
CA MET A 1 -20.36 -9.98 51.09
C MET A 1 -20.05 -8.90 50.07
N ALA A 2 -18.78 -8.64 49.76
CA ALA A 2 -18.37 -7.62 48.80
C ALA A 2 -17.96 -8.28 47.47
N THR A 3 -18.73 -8.04 46.41
CA THR A 3 -18.42 -8.50 45.05
C THR A 3 -17.37 -7.60 44.42
N LYS A 4 -16.15 -8.12 44.26
CA LYS A 4 -15.10 -7.47 43.46
C LYS A 4 -15.51 -7.51 41.99
N ARG A 5 -15.69 -6.35 41.36
CA ARG A 5 -15.87 -6.21 39.91
C ARG A 5 -14.59 -6.67 39.20
N ALA A 6 -14.69 -7.72 38.39
CA ALA A 6 -13.64 -8.11 37.48
C ALA A 6 -13.49 -7.04 36.38
N ALA A 7 -12.30 -6.47 36.22
CA ALA A 7 -11.99 -5.59 35.10
C ALA A 7 -11.94 -6.41 33.81
N THR A 8 -12.87 -6.14 32.89
CA THR A 8 -12.86 -6.68 31.53
C THR A 8 -11.64 -6.13 30.79
N LYS A 9 -10.66 -7.01 30.52
CA LYS A 9 -9.49 -6.72 29.69
C LYS A 9 -9.97 -6.44 28.26
N ALA A 10 -10.07 -5.16 27.89
CA ALA A 10 -10.39 -4.74 26.53
C ALA A 10 -9.36 -5.33 25.56
N THR A 11 -9.86 -6.02 24.55
CA THR A 11 -9.08 -6.78 23.57
C THR A 11 -8.30 -5.84 22.64
N SER A 12 -6.98 -6.01 22.59
CA SER A 12 -5.98 -5.24 21.84
C SER A 12 -6.10 -5.26 20.29
N LYS A 13 -7.20 -5.81 19.76
CA LYS A 13 -7.41 -6.00 18.31
C LYS A 13 -7.86 -4.71 17.60
N ALA A 14 -8.52 -3.80 18.33
CA ALA A 14 -8.94 -2.51 17.77
C ALA A 14 -7.75 -1.57 17.53
N SER A 15 -6.70 -1.64 18.37
CA SER A 15 -5.51 -0.80 18.21
C SER A 15 -4.60 -1.25 17.08
N SER A 16 -4.54 -2.56 16.76
CA SER A 16 -3.78 -3.03 15.58
C SER A 16 -4.47 -2.61 14.28
N ALA A 17 -5.80 -2.76 14.19
CA ALA A 17 -6.56 -2.37 13.01
C ALA A 17 -6.47 -0.87 12.70
N SER A 18 -6.41 -0.02 13.73
CA SER A 18 -6.21 1.43 13.54
C SER A 18 -4.80 1.77 13.06
N MET A 19 -3.78 1.03 13.52
CA MET A 19 -2.40 1.17 13.03
C MET A 19 -2.26 0.72 11.58
N ASP A 20 -2.84 -0.42 11.21
CA ASP A 20 -2.84 -0.91 9.82
C ASP A 20 -3.47 0.11 8.88
N PHE A 21 -4.63 0.66 9.26
CA PHE A 21 -5.31 1.69 8.48
C PHE A 21 -4.47 2.97 8.33
N ALA A 22 -3.84 3.42 9.42
CA ALA A 22 -2.94 4.58 9.38
C ALA A 22 -1.75 4.32 8.45
N PHE A 23 -1.11 3.16 8.55
CA PHE A 23 0.00 2.75 7.69
C PHE A 23 -0.39 2.79 6.21
N PHE A 24 -1.49 2.16 5.81
CA PHE A 24 -1.90 2.14 4.40
C PHE A 24 -2.26 3.53 3.87
N ARG A 25 -2.85 4.40 4.70
CA ARG A 25 -3.06 5.82 4.34
C ARG A 25 -1.74 6.55 4.08
N PHE A 26 -0.77 6.41 4.99
CA PHE A 26 0.52 7.07 4.82
C PHE A 26 1.30 6.49 3.64
N LEU A 27 1.26 5.18 3.42
CA LEU A 27 1.85 4.53 2.25
C LEU A 27 1.26 5.08 0.95
N TRP A 28 -0.06 5.22 0.90
CA TRP A 28 -0.75 5.78 -0.26
C TRP A 28 -0.34 7.25 -0.52
N GLN A 29 -0.35 8.08 0.52
CA GLN A 29 0.06 9.48 0.42
C GLN A 29 1.53 9.63 -0.01
N PHE A 30 2.40 8.77 0.54
CA PHE A 30 3.81 8.72 0.17
C PHE A 30 4.00 8.34 -1.30
N TYR A 31 3.32 7.28 -1.76
CA TYR A 31 3.35 6.85 -3.15
C TYR A 31 2.90 7.96 -4.09
N GLN A 32 1.75 8.60 -3.82
CA GLN A 32 1.24 9.68 -4.66
C GLN A 32 2.20 10.87 -4.73
N SER A 33 2.77 11.27 -3.58
CA SER A 33 3.67 12.43 -3.50
C SER A 33 5.03 12.19 -4.15
N ASN A 34 5.49 10.94 -4.21
CA ASN A 34 6.85 10.59 -4.65
C ASN A 34 6.88 9.72 -5.93
N ARG A 35 5.75 9.55 -6.63
CA ARG A 35 5.62 8.61 -7.76
C ARG A 35 6.72 8.78 -8.82
N GLY A 36 7.09 10.02 -9.14
CA GLY A 36 8.17 10.30 -10.09
C GLY A 36 9.55 9.82 -9.61
N ALA A 37 9.91 10.12 -8.37
CA ALA A 37 11.18 9.71 -7.77
C ALA A 37 11.27 8.18 -7.59
N ILE A 38 10.19 7.56 -7.10
CA ILE A 38 10.06 6.10 -7.01
C ILE A 38 10.35 5.47 -8.37
N ARG A 39 9.73 6.01 -9.42
CA ARG A 39 9.88 5.48 -10.77
C ARG A 39 11.29 5.60 -11.33
N GLN A 40 12.03 6.66 -10.98
CA GLN A 40 13.42 6.84 -11.40
C GLN A 40 14.35 5.79 -10.78
N ASN A 41 14.03 5.32 -9.56
CA ASN A 41 14.87 4.37 -8.82
C ASN A 41 14.62 2.90 -9.20
N TYR A 42 13.53 2.58 -9.89
CA TYR A 42 13.28 1.21 -10.36
C TYR A 42 14.30 0.73 -11.38
N LYS A 43 14.63 -0.56 -11.35
CA LYS A 43 15.42 -1.20 -12.42
C LYS A 43 14.70 -1.07 -13.77
N GLU A 44 15.48 -1.13 -14.85
CA GLU A 44 14.93 -1.01 -16.21
C GLU A 44 13.84 -2.05 -16.51
N LEU A 45 14.07 -3.30 -16.09
CA LEU A 45 13.09 -4.38 -16.27
C LEU A 45 11.78 -4.08 -15.53
N THR A 46 11.85 -3.62 -14.28
CA THR A 46 10.68 -3.20 -13.50
C THR A 46 9.92 -2.09 -14.20
N ARG A 47 10.62 -1.06 -14.71
CA ARG A 47 9.98 0.04 -15.44
C ARG A 47 9.26 -0.44 -16.69
N LYS A 48 9.86 -1.35 -17.47
CA LYS A 48 9.24 -1.96 -18.66
C LYS A 48 8.01 -2.78 -18.29
N PHE A 49 8.08 -3.57 -17.23
CA PHE A 49 6.95 -4.34 -16.72
C PHE A 49 5.79 -3.44 -16.28
N LEU A 50 6.08 -2.36 -15.55
CA LEU A 50 5.06 -1.38 -15.15
C LEU A 50 4.47 -0.65 -16.36
N ASP A 51 5.29 -0.27 -17.34
CA ASP A 51 4.80 0.42 -18.55
C ASP A 51 3.88 -0.44 -19.39
N PHE A 52 4.16 -1.75 -19.48
CA PHE A 52 3.28 -2.70 -20.14
C PHE A 52 1.88 -2.76 -19.49
N ASN A 53 1.81 -2.58 -18.17
CA ASN A 53 0.57 -2.66 -17.39
C ASN A 53 -0.12 -1.31 -17.17
N ASN A 54 0.51 -0.19 -17.53
CA ASN A 54 -0.04 1.14 -17.31
C ASN A 54 -1.07 1.51 -18.40
N PRO A 55 -2.36 1.69 -18.06
CA PRO A 55 -3.39 2.05 -19.05
C PRO A 55 -3.18 3.43 -19.71
N GLU A 56 -2.44 4.35 -19.07
CA GLU A 56 -2.10 5.65 -19.66
C GLU A 56 -1.02 5.54 -20.76
N LYS A 57 -0.17 4.51 -20.69
CA LYS A 57 0.92 4.27 -21.65
C LYS A 57 0.57 3.19 -22.68
N ASN A 58 -0.18 2.19 -22.26
CA ASN A 58 -0.59 1.07 -23.09
C ASN A 58 -2.13 0.98 -23.07
N PRO A 59 -2.83 1.45 -24.12
CA PRO A 59 -4.28 1.34 -24.22
C PRO A 59 -4.81 -0.10 -24.19
N LYS A 60 -3.96 -1.09 -24.50
CA LYS A 60 -4.27 -2.53 -24.42
C LYS A 60 -3.91 -3.15 -23.07
N ALA A 61 -3.44 -2.36 -22.10
CA ALA A 61 -3.15 -2.86 -20.76
C ALA A 61 -4.40 -3.54 -20.19
N PHE A 62 -4.21 -4.63 -19.44
CA PHE A 62 -5.31 -5.30 -18.77
C PHE A 62 -5.80 -4.51 -17.55
N LEU A 63 -4.86 -3.96 -16.77
CA LEU A 63 -5.18 -3.23 -15.55
C LEU A 63 -5.82 -1.87 -15.85
N ARG A 64 -6.75 -1.48 -14.98
CA ARG A 64 -7.34 -0.14 -14.93
C ARG A 64 -6.88 0.58 -13.67
N GLN A 65 -7.09 1.88 -13.57
CA GLN A 65 -7.01 2.54 -12.26
C GLN A 65 -8.21 2.12 -11.40
N PRO A 66 -8.05 1.79 -10.11
CA PRO A 66 -6.82 1.89 -9.29
C PRO A 66 -5.94 0.61 -9.26
N GLN A 67 -6.28 -0.44 -10.01
CA GLN A 67 -5.55 -1.72 -10.00
C GLN A 67 -4.06 -1.56 -10.39
N PHE A 68 -3.76 -0.67 -11.34
CA PHE A 68 -2.38 -0.35 -11.70
C PHE A 68 -1.60 0.28 -10.54
N GLU A 69 -2.23 1.17 -9.77
CA GLU A 69 -1.60 1.85 -8.63
C GLU A 69 -1.32 0.86 -7.50
N ALA A 70 -2.23 -0.09 -7.29
CA ALA A 70 -2.02 -1.21 -6.38
C ALA A 70 -0.83 -2.08 -6.81
N LEU A 71 -0.70 -2.38 -8.10
CA LEU A 71 0.48 -3.09 -8.65
C LEU A 71 1.77 -2.31 -8.39
N GLU A 72 1.79 -1.01 -8.71
CA GLU A 72 3.00 -0.18 -8.55
C GLU A 72 3.40 -0.05 -7.07
N THR A 73 2.43 0.08 -6.16
CA THR A 73 2.66 0.11 -4.70
C THR A 73 3.18 -1.23 -4.17
N TYR A 74 2.69 -2.35 -4.70
CA TYR A 74 3.21 -3.68 -4.38
C TYR A 74 4.67 -3.83 -4.85
N VAL A 75 4.96 -3.45 -6.10
CA VAL A 75 6.32 -3.50 -6.66
C VAL A 75 7.29 -2.62 -5.86
N LEU A 76 6.88 -1.41 -5.48
CA LEU A 76 7.65 -0.53 -4.59
C LEU A 76 8.09 -1.27 -3.32
N THR A 77 7.13 -1.89 -2.64
CA THR A 77 7.35 -2.55 -1.36
C THR A 77 8.25 -3.80 -1.53
N ARG A 78 8.16 -4.46 -2.69
CA ARG A 78 8.90 -5.69 -3.01
C ARG A 78 10.33 -5.47 -3.49
N GLU A 79 10.66 -4.32 -4.07
CA GLU A 79 12.01 -4.04 -4.60
C GLU A 79 12.90 -3.31 -3.58
N GLN A 80 12.31 -2.71 -2.54
CA GLN A 80 13.02 -2.00 -1.46
C GLN A 80 13.25 -2.84 -0.20
N ILE A 81 12.65 -4.03 -0.10
CA ILE A 81 12.86 -5.03 0.96
C ILE A 81 13.64 -6.20 0.35
#